data_AF-A0A917RFP5-F1
#
_entry.id   AF-A0A917RFP5-F1
#
_cell.length_a   1.000
_cell.length_b   1.000
_cell.length_c   1.000
_cell.angle_alpha   90.00
_cell.angle_beta   90.00
_cell.angle_gamma   90.00
#
_symmetry.space_group_name_H-M   'P 1'
#
loop_
_entity.id
_entity.type
_entity.pdbx_description
1 polymer ?
#
loop_
_entity_poly.entity_id
_entity_poly.type
_entity_poly.pdbx_seq_one_letter_code
_entity_poly.pdbx_strand_id
1 'polypeptide(L)'
;MSEDRRTPEQDPDRPGGTGAQPRQRLRLLLLVAATLFALDLVTKVIVVARIRPGEPVSLVGDVVELVLVRNPGAAFSMATGMTWLLTLIATAVVIGVLRIGRTLRSPLWAIGLGGVLGGALGNLMDRLFRAPGPLQGHVVDFVSVGWWPVFNVADSSIVCGAILLVALTVFGFEPDGTRYKDKATAETGAASEPAGDSAPDPAEGPGTGRDSSADDSALKDTVTAPAPEAAAPGDEATGSTAPGGAAAGKPPAQGDTAGKATDSKETAA
;
A
#
# COMPACT_ATOMS: atom_id res chain seq x y z
N MET A 1 -67.63 -1.58 -14.44
CA MET A 1 -66.86 -2.79 -14.08
C MET A 1 -65.59 -2.73 -14.90
N SER A 2 -64.43 -2.75 -14.25
CA SER A 2 -63.27 -2.00 -14.74
C SER A 2 -62.01 -2.85 -14.75
N GLU A 3 -61.42 -3.06 -15.93
CA GLU A 3 -60.09 -3.67 -16.09
C GLU A 3 -59.27 -2.88 -17.12
N ASP A 4 -58.78 -1.71 -16.68
CA ASP A 4 -57.69 -0.98 -17.34
C ASP A 4 -56.41 -1.81 -17.23
N ARG A 5 -56.15 -2.68 -18.23
CA ARG A 5 -54.96 -3.53 -18.27
C ARG A 5 -53.74 -2.74 -18.76
N ARG A 6 -53.28 -1.79 -17.95
CA ARG A 6 -52.01 -1.09 -18.15
C ARG A 6 -50.85 -2.08 -18.27
N THR A 7 -50.23 -2.12 -19.45
CA THR A 7 -48.92 -2.73 -19.65
C THR A 7 -47.87 -1.96 -18.86
N PRO A 8 -46.88 -2.63 -18.23
CA PRO A 8 -45.77 -1.94 -17.60
C PRO A 8 -44.88 -1.33 -18.70
N GLU A 9 -44.93 -0.01 -18.83
CA GLU A 9 -44.13 0.73 -19.78
C GLU A 9 -42.64 0.62 -19.41
N GLN A 10 -41.84 0.05 -20.31
CA GLN A 10 -40.39 -0.04 -20.13
C GLN A 10 -39.76 1.29 -20.55
N ASP A 11 -39.68 2.22 -19.61
CA ASP A 11 -38.89 3.45 -19.68
C ASP A 11 -37.50 3.17 -20.27
N PRO A 12 -37.20 3.64 -21.50
CA PRO A 12 -35.94 3.38 -22.19
C PRO A 12 -34.84 4.38 -21.83
N ASP A 13 -35.19 5.54 -21.23
CA ASP A 13 -34.27 6.67 -21.02
C ASP A 13 -33.55 6.63 -19.67
N ARG A 14 -33.77 5.59 -18.86
CA ARG A 14 -33.02 5.39 -17.62
C ARG A 14 -31.54 5.07 -17.93
N PRO A 15 -30.57 5.97 -17.66
CA PRO A 15 -29.17 5.70 -17.96
C PRO A 15 -28.69 4.48 -17.16
N GLY A 16 -28.20 3.47 -17.88
CA GLY A 16 -27.80 2.15 -17.36
C GLY A 16 -26.53 2.16 -16.51
N GLY A 17 -26.45 3.04 -15.51
CA GLY A 17 -25.38 3.10 -14.53
C GLY A 17 -25.22 1.75 -13.85
N THR A 18 -24.19 0.99 -14.26
CA THR A 18 -23.98 -0.40 -13.84
C THR A 18 -23.35 -0.45 -12.44
N GLY A 19 -24.11 0.05 -11.47
CA GLY A 19 -23.82 0.08 -10.04
C GLY A 19 -23.87 -1.33 -9.45
N ALA A 20 -22.86 -2.14 -9.76
CA ALA A 20 -22.73 -3.50 -9.25
C ALA A 20 -22.87 -3.51 -7.72
N GLN A 21 -23.71 -4.40 -7.20
CA GLN A 21 -24.15 -4.39 -5.82
C GLN A 21 -22.97 -4.58 -4.85
N PRO A 22 -23.03 -4.06 -3.60
CA PRO A 22 -21.96 -4.24 -2.62
C PRO A 22 -21.54 -5.71 -2.40
N ARG A 23 -22.50 -6.64 -2.51
CA ARG A 23 -22.24 -8.10 -2.49
C ARG A 23 -21.29 -8.57 -3.60
N GLN A 24 -21.33 -7.97 -4.79
CA GLN A 24 -20.43 -8.29 -5.91
C GLN A 24 -19.03 -7.68 -5.69
N ARG A 25 -18.94 -6.49 -5.08
CA ARG A 25 -17.64 -5.89 -4.71
C ARG A 25 -16.95 -6.61 -3.56
N LEU A 26 -17.71 -7.04 -2.54
CA LEU A 26 -17.19 -7.91 -1.48
C LEU A 26 -16.68 -9.24 -2.05
N ARG A 27 -17.38 -9.85 -3.01
CA ARG A 27 -16.89 -11.06 -3.72
C ARG A 27 -15.57 -10.80 -4.46
N LEU A 28 -15.45 -9.67 -5.17
CA LEU A 28 -14.20 -9.29 -5.85
C LEU A 28 -13.05 -9.10 -4.85
N LEU A 29 -13.29 -8.35 -3.76
CA LEU A 29 -12.32 -8.12 -2.69
C LEU A 29 -11.82 -9.46 -2.09
N LEU A 30 -12.75 -10.37 -1.76
CA LEU A 30 -12.42 -11.68 -1.21
C LEU A 30 -11.70 -12.59 -2.21
N LEU A 31 -12.02 -12.52 -3.51
CA LEU A 31 -11.33 -13.28 -4.55
C LEU A 31 -9.89 -12.78 -4.74
N VAL A 32 -9.67 -11.47 -4.79
CA VAL A 32 -8.34 -10.85 -4.86
C VAL A 32 -7.53 -11.21 -3.61
N ALA A 33 -8.12 -11.08 -2.42
CA ALA A 33 -7.48 -11.44 -1.15
C ALA A 33 -7.10 -12.92 -1.08
N ALA A 34 -8.01 -13.83 -1.46
CA ALA A 34 -7.74 -15.27 -1.46
C ALA A 34 -6.65 -15.66 -2.46
N THR A 35 -6.62 -15.01 -3.63
CA THR A 35 -5.60 -15.25 -4.67
C THR A 35 -4.21 -14.84 -4.17
N LEU A 36 -4.08 -13.65 -3.58
CA LEU A 36 -2.80 -13.12 -3.10
C LEU A 36 -2.34 -13.82 -1.82
N PHE A 37 -3.26 -14.19 -0.93
CA PHE A 37 -2.99 -15.06 0.22
C PHE A 37 -2.47 -16.44 -0.21
N ALA A 38 -3.10 -17.07 -1.20
CA ALA A 38 -2.65 -18.37 -1.71
C ALA A 38 -1.27 -18.28 -2.37
N LEU A 39 -0.99 -17.19 -3.11
CA LEU A 39 0.33 -16.97 -3.72
C LEU A 39 1.43 -16.78 -2.66
N ASP A 40 1.17 -16.00 -1.61
CA ASP A 40 2.09 -15.82 -0.49
C ASP A 40 2.35 -17.14 0.26
N LEU A 41 1.28 -17.88 0.58
CA LEU A 41 1.40 -19.17 1.27
C LEU A 41 2.19 -20.20 0.44
N VAL A 42 1.90 -20.31 -0.86
CA VAL A 42 2.61 -21.24 -1.77
C VAL A 42 4.07 -20.84 -1.94
N THR A 43 4.37 -19.57 -2.16
CA THR A 43 5.77 -19.11 -2.31
C THR A 43 6.58 -19.31 -1.02
N LYS A 44 6.03 -18.98 0.15
CA LYS A 44 6.67 -19.23 1.45
C LYS A 44 6.87 -20.73 1.73
N VAL A 45 5.95 -21.60 1.33
CA VAL A 45 6.12 -23.06 1.44
C VAL A 45 7.24 -23.56 0.52
N ILE A 46 7.30 -23.10 -0.73
CA ILE A 46 8.37 -23.46 -1.67
C ILE A 46 9.74 -23.01 -1.14
N VAL A 47 9.87 -21.76 -0.69
CA VAL A 47 11.13 -21.22 -0.14
C VAL A 47 11.59 -22.05 1.07
N VAL A 48 10.72 -22.27 2.06
CA VAL A 48 11.08 -23.03 3.28
C VAL A 48 11.44 -24.50 2.98
N ALA A 49 10.92 -25.07 1.89
CA ALA A 49 11.24 -26.43 1.46
C ALA A 49 12.47 -26.55 0.53
N ARG A 50 13.00 -25.43 0.00
CA ARG A 50 14.04 -25.43 -1.05
C ARG A 50 15.29 -24.63 -0.73
N ILE A 51 15.18 -23.57 0.06
CA ILE A 51 16.29 -22.65 0.37
C ILE A 51 16.74 -22.88 1.81
N ARG A 52 18.05 -23.00 2.02
CA ARG A 52 18.63 -23.15 3.35
C ARG A 52 19.05 -21.78 3.91
N PRO A 53 18.94 -21.54 5.22
CA PRO A 53 19.45 -20.31 5.82
C PRO A 53 20.96 -20.17 5.54
N GLY A 54 21.36 -19.06 4.92
CA GLY A 54 22.75 -18.80 4.53
C GLY A 54 23.17 -19.29 3.14
N GLU A 55 22.31 -19.99 2.39
CA GLU A 55 22.54 -20.37 0.98
C GLU A 55 21.62 -19.55 0.06
N PRO A 56 22.04 -18.34 -0.40
CA PRO A 56 21.24 -17.51 -1.31
C PRO A 56 21.14 -18.12 -2.72
N VAL A 57 20.06 -17.80 -3.43
CA VAL A 57 19.84 -18.21 -4.82
C VAL A 57 19.59 -16.98 -5.69
N SER A 58 20.60 -16.57 -6.45
CA SER A 58 20.54 -15.44 -7.39
C SER A 58 19.46 -15.66 -8.47
N LEU A 59 18.58 -14.67 -8.67
CA LEU A 59 17.57 -14.67 -9.74
C LEU A 59 17.95 -13.74 -10.90
N VAL A 60 18.50 -12.56 -10.60
CA VAL A 60 18.82 -11.53 -11.59
C VAL A 60 20.20 -10.96 -11.27
N GLY A 61 21.23 -11.77 -11.58
CA GLY A 61 22.60 -11.52 -11.12
C GLY A 61 22.66 -11.31 -9.60
N ASP A 62 23.55 -10.43 -9.17
CA ASP A 62 23.77 -10.11 -7.75
C ASP A 62 22.79 -9.03 -7.22
N VAL A 63 21.74 -8.69 -8.00
CA VAL A 63 20.79 -7.59 -7.67
C VAL A 63 19.52 -8.11 -7.00
N VAL A 64 19.02 -9.27 -7.43
CA VAL A 64 17.82 -9.90 -6.86
C VAL A 64 18.14 -11.36 -6.51
N GLU A 65 18.00 -11.70 -5.24
CA GLU A 65 18.27 -13.02 -4.71
C GLU A 65 17.06 -13.57 -3.94
N LEU A 66 16.91 -14.88 -3.93
CA LEU A 66 16.06 -15.57 -2.96
C LEU A 66 16.89 -16.03 -1.77
N VAL A 67 16.46 -15.63 -0.58
CA VAL A 67 17.04 -16.00 0.72
C VAL A 67 15.97 -16.66 1.59
N LEU A 68 16.35 -17.15 2.77
CA LEU A 68 15.39 -17.59 3.80
C LEU A 68 15.65 -16.83 5.11
N VAL A 69 14.86 -15.78 5.33
CA VAL A 69 14.83 -14.99 6.57
C VAL A 69 13.57 -15.34 7.36
N ARG A 70 13.69 -15.43 8.69
CA ARG A 70 12.58 -15.64 9.62
C ARG A 70 12.43 -14.42 10.53
N ASN A 71 11.64 -13.45 10.09
CA ASN A 71 11.54 -12.13 10.70
C ASN A 71 10.59 -12.11 11.92
N PRO A 72 11.09 -11.79 13.13
CA PRO A 72 10.26 -11.64 14.34
C PRO A 72 9.53 -10.28 14.41
N GLY A 73 10.00 -9.27 13.67
CA GLY A 73 9.57 -7.89 13.77
C GLY A 73 8.63 -7.49 12.63
N ALA A 74 8.74 -6.22 12.23
CA ALA A 74 8.14 -5.62 11.05
C ALA A 74 9.23 -5.29 10.01
N ALA A 75 8.96 -4.34 9.10
CA ALA A 75 9.98 -3.78 8.20
C ALA A 75 11.18 -3.22 8.98
N PHE A 76 12.38 -3.30 8.39
CA PHE A 76 13.65 -2.90 9.00
C PHE A 76 13.94 -3.55 10.37
N SER A 77 13.39 -4.74 10.64
CA SER A 77 13.46 -5.42 11.95
C SER A 77 12.94 -4.57 13.13
N MET A 78 12.15 -3.53 12.87
CA MET A 78 11.52 -2.76 13.94
C MET A 78 10.55 -3.64 14.75
N ALA A 79 10.37 -3.32 16.03
CA ALA A 79 9.48 -4.04 16.95
C ALA A 79 9.84 -5.54 17.18
N THR A 80 11.11 -5.93 17.01
CA THR A 80 11.66 -7.19 17.55
C THR A 80 11.28 -7.37 19.03
N GLY A 81 10.65 -8.49 19.38
CA GLY A 81 10.15 -8.76 20.74
C GLY A 81 8.70 -8.31 21.00
N MET A 82 8.11 -7.48 20.13
CA MET A 82 6.69 -7.11 20.16
C MET A 82 5.87 -7.85 19.08
N THR A 83 6.29 -9.07 18.71
CA THR A 83 5.66 -9.88 17.65
C THR A 83 4.17 -10.10 17.87
N TRP A 84 3.74 -10.27 19.14
CA TRP A 84 2.33 -10.39 19.53
C TRP A 84 1.50 -9.14 19.22
N LEU A 85 2.09 -7.94 19.35
CA LEU A 85 1.43 -6.66 19.03
C LEU A 85 1.28 -6.50 17.52
N LEU A 86 2.29 -6.91 16.74
CA LEU A 86 2.21 -6.95 15.28
C LEU A 86 1.12 -7.92 14.80
N THR A 87 0.95 -9.06 15.47
CA THR A 87 -0.15 -10.00 15.22
C THR A 87 -1.51 -9.39 15.54
N LEU A 88 -1.63 -8.65 16.65
CA LEU A 88 -2.85 -7.92 17.02
C LEU A 88 -3.20 -6.84 15.98
N ILE A 89 -2.20 -6.08 15.51
CA ILE A 89 -2.35 -5.07 14.45
C ILE A 89 -2.81 -5.72 13.14
N ALA A 90 -2.17 -6.81 12.70
CA ALA A 90 -2.58 -7.54 11.49
C ALA A 90 -4.02 -8.08 11.62
N THR A 91 -4.39 -8.60 12.79
CA THR A 91 -5.77 -9.04 13.10
C THR A 91 -6.76 -7.88 13.03
N ALA A 92 -6.41 -6.70 13.57
CA ALA A 92 -7.24 -5.50 13.50
C ALA A 92 -7.41 -4.99 12.07
N VAL A 93 -6.36 -5.04 11.23
CA VAL A 93 -6.44 -4.71 9.79
C VAL A 93 -7.37 -5.67 9.07
N VAL A 94 -7.24 -6.99 9.28
CA VAL A 94 -8.14 -8.00 8.70
C VAL A 94 -9.60 -7.74 9.07
N ILE A 95 -9.90 -7.49 10.35
CA ILE A 95 -11.26 -7.17 10.82
C ILE A 95 -11.77 -5.84 10.22
N GLY A 96 -10.93 -4.81 10.17
CA GLY A 96 -11.26 -3.49 9.62
C GLY A 96 -11.61 -3.56 8.14
N VAL A 97 -10.75 -4.18 7.32
CA VAL A 97 -11.00 -4.35 5.88
C VAL A 97 -12.23 -5.21 5.63
N LEU A 98 -12.46 -6.28 6.41
CA LEU A 98 -13.69 -7.08 6.32
C LEU A 98 -14.95 -6.31 6.72
N ARG A 99 -14.88 -5.28 7.58
CA ARG A 99 -16.01 -4.38 7.84
C ARG A 99 -16.23 -3.41 6.68
N ILE A 100 -15.19 -2.70 6.25
CA ILE A 100 -15.25 -1.72 5.14
C ILE A 100 -15.72 -2.37 3.83
N GLY A 101 -15.24 -3.58 3.53
CA GLY A 101 -15.61 -4.33 2.33
C GLY A 101 -17.10 -4.66 2.20
N ARG A 102 -17.90 -4.56 3.27
CA ARG A 102 -19.35 -4.83 3.25
C ARG A 102 -20.18 -3.69 2.68
N THR A 103 -19.71 -2.44 2.78
CA THR A 103 -20.40 -1.25 2.26
C THR A 103 -19.85 -0.78 0.89
N LEU A 104 -18.80 -1.43 0.40
CA LEU A 104 -18.00 -0.98 -0.73
C LEU A 104 -18.72 -1.12 -2.08
N ARG A 105 -18.61 -0.11 -2.96
CA ARG A 105 -19.24 -0.07 -4.29
C ARG A 105 -18.26 0.19 -5.44
N SER A 106 -17.12 0.83 -5.18
CA SER A 106 -16.04 0.99 -6.18
C SER A 106 -15.25 -0.32 -6.40
N PRO A 107 -15.02 -0.76 -7.66
CA PRO A 107 -14.24 -1.97 -7.95
C PRO A 107 -12.74 -1.80 -7.73
N LEU A 108 -12.18 -0.60 -7.97
CA LEU A 108 -10.75 -0.35 -7.79
C LEU A 108 -10.37 -0.35 -6.30
N TRP A 109 -11.24 0.20 -5.44
CA TRP A 109 -11.12 0.05 -3.99
C TRP A 109 -11.24 -1.42 -3.56
N ALA A 110 -12.09 -2.22 -4.20
CA ALA A 110 -12.22 -3.65 -3.88
C ALA A 110 -10.94 -4.44 -4.20
N ILE A 111 -10.23 -4.08 -5.27
CA ILE A 111 -8.92 -4.63 -5.61
C ILE A 111 -7.86 -4.19 -4.60
N GLY A 112 -7.77 -2.89 -4.29
CA GLY A 112 -6.79 -2.36 -3.34
C GLY A 112 -6.95 -2.93 -1.92
N LEU A 113 -8.18 -2.93 -1.40
CA LEU A 113 -8.51 -3.56 -0.12
C LEU A 113 -8.35 -5.08 -0.16
N GLY A 114 -8.56 -5.72 -1.31
CA GLY A 114 -8.28 -7.15 -1.51
C GLY A 114 -6.79 -7.46 -1.37
N GLY A 115 -5.91 -6.63 -1.94
CA GLY A 115 -4.45 -6.75 -1.79
C GLY A 115 -3.98 -6.56 -0.35
N VAL A 116 -4.50 -5.54 0.34
CA VAL A 116 -4.21 -5.33 1.77
C VAL A 116 -4.70 -6.51 2.62
N LEU A 117 -5.92 -7.03 2.38
CA LEU A 117 -6.46 -8.17 3.13
C LEU A 117 -5.67 -9.46 2.86
N GLY A 118 -5.34 -9.76 1.61
CA GLY A 118 -4.60 -10.97 1.24
C GLY A 118 -3.21 -11.03 1.87
N GLY A 119 -2.47 -9.92 1.80
CA GLY A 119 -1.16 -9.82 2.43
C GLY A 119 -1.23 -9.78 3.95
N ALA A 120 -2.20 -9.06 4.54
CA ALA A 120 -2.40 -9.08 5.99
C ALA A 120 -2.71 -10.50 6.51
N LEU A 121 -3.50 -11.30 5.77
CA LEU A 121 -3.76 -12.70 6.10
C LEU A 121 -2.52 -13.59 5.95
N GLY A 122 -1.67 -13.38 4.94
CA GLY A 122 -0.44 -14.15 4.73
C GLY A 122 0.55 -14.01 5.88
N ASN A 123 0.86 -12.76 6.23
CA ASN A 123 1.73 -12.45 7.36
C ASN A 123 1.09 -12.76 8.72
N LEU A 124 -0.24 -12.73 8.85
CA LEU A 124 -0.96 -13.16 10.05
C LEU A 124 -0.91 -14.68 10.23
N MET A 125 -0.99 -15.46 9.14
CA MET A 125 -0.87 -16.93 9.20
C MET A 125 0.51 -17.33 9.74
N ASP A 126 1.58 -16.76 9.19
CA ASP A 126 2.95 -17.00 9.68
C ASP A 126 3.06 -16.74 11.20
N ARG A 127 2.53 -15.60 11.67
CA ARG A 127 2.54 -15.19 13.08
C ARG A 127 1.68 -16.06 14.00
N LEU A 128 0.65 -16.73 13.46
CA LEU A 128 -0.24 -17.63 14.21
C LEU A 128 0.28 -19.07 14.30
N PHE A 129 0.99 -19.56 13.28
CA PHE A 129 1.25 -20.99 13.11
C PHE A 129 2.74 -21.39 13.02
N ARG A 130 3.68 -20.44 12.94
CA ARG A 130 5.13 -20.73 12.94
C ARG A 130 5.75 -20.59 14.33
N ALA A 131 6.92 -21.19 14.51
CA ALA A 131 7.76 -21.03 15.69
C ALA A 131 8.18 -19.55 15.90
N PRO A 132 8.43 -19.10 17.14
CA PRO A 132 8.48 -19.86 18.40
C PRO A 132 7.12 -20.35 18.94
N GLY A 133 6.00 -19.71 18.58
CA GLY A 133 4.68 -20.11 19.07
C GLY A 133 3.54 -19.22 18.55
N PRO A 134 2.27 -19.59 18.85
CA PRO A 134 1.11 -18.84 18.36
C PRO A 134 1.12 -17.39 18.86
N LEU A 135 0.68 -16.48 17.99
CA LEU A 135 0.79 -15.02 18.10
C LEU A 135 2.22 -14.46 18.05
N GLN A 136 3.25 -15.30 18.15
CA GLN A 136 4.67 -14.91 18.17
C GLN A 136 5.47 -15.45 16.98
N GLY A 137 4.82 -16.12 16.02
CA GLY A 137 5.49 -16.75 14.89
C GLY A 137 6.25 -15.76 14.01
N HIS A 138 7.41 -16.17 13.49
CA HIS A 138 8.21 -15.34 12.59
C HIS A 138 7.65 -15.40 11.17
N VAL A 139 7.60 -14.25 10.48
CA VAL A 139 7.24 -14.15 9.06
C VAL A 139 8.36 -14.72 8.19
N VAL A 140 8.01 -15.38 7.08
CA VAL A 140 9.00 -15.89 6.11
C VAL A 140 9.25 -14.84 5.03
N ASP A 141 10.39 -14.16 5.14
CA ASP A 141 10.83 -13.15 4.19
C ASP A 141 11.93 -13.74 3.29
N PHE A 142 11.86 -13.47 1.98
CA PHE A 142 12.64 -14.25 1.01
C PHE A 142 13.13 -13.51 -0.24
N VAL A 143 12.54 -12.38 -0.61
CA VAL A 143 13.02 -11.57 -1.74
C VAL A 143 14.03 -10.54 -1.23
N SER A 144 15.30 -10.70 -1.60
CA SER A 144 16.38 -9.74 -1.32
C SER A 144 16.62 -8.88 -2.56
N VAL A 145 16.79 -7.56 -2.38
CA VAL A 145 17.04 -6.60 -3.47
C VAL A 145 18.10 -5.58 -3.04
N GLY A 146 19.37 -5.92 -3.22
CA GLY A 146 20.52 -5.06 -2.86
C GLY A 146 20.51 -4.59 -1.40
N TRP A 147 20.27 -3.29 -1.18
CA TRP A 147 20.22 -2.67 0.15
C TRP A 147 18.82 -2.66 0.79
N TRP A 148 17.77 -3.06 0.05
CA TRP A 148 16.40 -3.01 0.53
C TRP A 148 16.11 -4.16 1.51
N PRO A 149 15.32 -3.96 2.58
CA PRO A 149 14.96 -5.02 3.52
C PRO A 149 14.30 -6.21 2.82
N VAL A 150 14.72 -7.43 3.18
CA VAL A 150 14.14 -8.66 2.64
C VAL A 150 12.64 -8.71 2.91
N PHE A 151 11.85 -9.06 1.90
CA PHE A 151 10.38 -9.00 1.94
C PHE A 151 9.73 -10.24 1.31
N ASN A 152 8.40 -10.30 1.30
CA ASN A 152 7.61 -11.40 0.72
C ASN A 152 6.45 -10.91 -0.17
N VAL A 153 5.64 -11.86 -0.68
CA VAL A 153 4.49 -11.56 -1.55
C VAL A 153 3.36 -10.86 -0.78
N ALA A 154 3.12 -11.21 0.48
CA ALA A 154 2.17 -10.50 1.33
C ALA A 154 2.55 -9.03 1.55
N ASP A 155 3.83 -8.71 1.77
CA ASP A 155 4.30 -7.32 1.90
C ASP A 155 4.09 -6.55 0.59
N SER A 156 4.46 -7.17 -0.53
CA SER A 156 4.24 -6.63 -1.88
C SER A 156 2.75 -6.34 -2.13
N SER A 157 1.88 -7.27 -1.72
CA SER A 157 0.42 -7.17 -1.82
C SER A 157 -0.15 -6.03 -0.96
N ILE A 158 0.38 -5.81 0.25
CA ILE A 158 0.02 -4.69 1.12
C ILE A 158 0.49 -3.37 0.49
N VAL A 159 1.74 -3.28 0.03
CA VAL A 159 2.30 -2.05 -0.54
C VAL A 159 1.58 -1.65 -1.82
N CYS A 160 1.42 -2.56 -2.78
CA CYS A 160 0.69 -2.26 -4.02
C CYS A 160 -0.80 -1.95 -3.75
N GLY A 161 -1.43 -2.65 -2.81
CA GLY A 161 -2.81 -2.35 -2.37
C GLY A 161 -2.94 -0.96 -1.76
N ALA A 162 -2.03 -0.59 -0.86
CA ALA A 162 -1.99 0.73 -0.23
C ALA A 162 -1.72 1.86 -1.24
N ILE A 163 -0.76 1.69 -2.14
CA ILE A 163 -0.46 2.66 -3.22
C ILE A 163 -1.70 2.88 -4.10
N LEU A 164 -2.42 1.81 -4.47
CA LEU A 164 -3.66 1.94 -5.24
C LEU A 164 -4.74 2.72 -4.46
N LEU A 165 -4.93 2.46 -3.16
CA LEU A 165 -5.91 3.16 -2.34
C LEU A 165 -5.56 4.64 -2.13
N VAL A 166 -4.27 4.96 -1.95
CA VAL A 166 -3.78 6.34 -1.88
C VAL A 166 -3.98 7.05 -3.21
N ALA A 167 -3.61 6.43 -4.34
CA ALA A 167 -3.81 7.00 -5.68
C ALA A 167 -5.30 7.26 -5.97
N LEU A 168 -6.19 6.32 -5.65
CA LEU A 168 -7.64 6.51 -5.78
C LEU A 168 -8.14 7.70 -4.95
N THR A 169 -7.64 7.86 -3.73
CA THR A 169 -7.98 8.99 -2.85
C THR A 169 -7.48 10.32 -3.43
N VAL A 170 -6.22 10.38 -3.88
CA VAL A 170 -5.60 11.59 -4.48
C VAL A 170 -6.29 12.00 -5.79
N PHE A 171 -6.72 11.03 -6.61
CA PHE A 171 -7.46 11.30 -7.84
C PHE A 171 -8.99 11.44 -7.63
N GLY A 172 -9.47 11.51 -6.38
CA GLY A 172 -10.86 11.84 -6.06
C GLY A 172 -11.88 10.75 -6.40
N PHE A 173 -11.49 9.48 -6.38
CA PHE A 173 -12.38 8.32 -6.51
C PHE A 173 -12.88 7.87 -5.13
N GLU A 174 -14.15 8.11 -4.82
CA GLU A 174 -14.71 7.72 -3.53
C GLU A 174 -14.92 6.18 -3.43
N PRO A 175 -14.91 5.59 -2.22
CA PRO A 175 -15.23 4.16 -2.02
C PRO A 175 -16.62 3.76 -2.52
N ASP A 176 -17.53 4.74 -2.60
CA ASP A 176 -18.89 4.61 -3.13
C ASP A 176 -18.92 4.47 -4.67
N GLY A 177 -17.85 4.89 -5.37
CA GLY A 177 -17.69 4.82 -6.83
C GLY A 177 -17.95 6.13 -7.56
N THR A 178 -18.51 7.13 -6.89
CA THR A 178 -18.58 8.54 -7.30
C THR A 178 -17.19 9.17 -7.48
N ARG A 179 -17.04 10.11 -8.43
CA ARG A 179 -15.88 10.99 -8.50
C ARG A 179 -16.20 12.34 -7.89
N TYR A 180 -15.20 12.97 -7.28
CA TYR A 180 -15.33 14.31 -6.67
C TYR A 180 -15.85 15.38 -7.66
N LYS A 181 -15.47 15.31 -8.94
CA LYS A 181 -15.95 16.23 -9.98
C LYS A 181 -17.46 16.12 -10.25
N ASP A 182 -18.04 14.93 -10.11
CA ASP A 182 -19.43 14.68 -10.47
C ASP A 182 -20.39 15.38 -9.49
N LYS A 183 -20.00 15.47 -8.20
CA LYS A 183 -20.73 16.24 -7.18
C LYS A 183 -20.75 17.74 -7.48
N ALA A 184 -19.60 18.33 -7.80
CA ALA A 184 -19.51 19.76 -8.09
C ALA A 184 -20.40 20.19 -9.26
N THR A 185 -20.48 19.37 -10.32
CA THR A 185 -21.40 19.63 -11.45
C THR A 185 -22.86 19.41 -11.06
N ALA A 186 -23.19 18.40 -10.26
CA ALA A 186 -24.56 18.16 -9.80
C ALA A 186 -25.09 19.28 -8.88
N GLU A 187 -24.28 19.74 -7.93
CA GLU A 187 -24.59 20.84 -7.01
C GLU A 187 -24.73 22.18 -7.76
N THR A 188 -23.90 22.42 -8.78
CA THR A 188 -24.01 23.62 -9.64
C THR A 188 -25.27 23.57 -10.52
N GLY A 189 -25.60 22.40 -11.09
CA GLY A 189 -26.80 22.25 -11.94
C GLY A 189 -28.11 22.42 -11.16
N ALA A 190 -28.19 21.84 -9.96
CA ALA A 190 -29.37 21.97 -9.09
C ALA A 190 -29.66 23.40 -8.61
N ALA A 191 -28.68 24.31 -8.70
CA ALA A 191 -28.84 25.72 -8.35
C ALA A 191 -29.38 26.60 -9.51
N SER A 192 -29.83 25.99 -10.62
CA SER A 192 -30.16 26.71 -11.87
C SER A 192 -31.50 26.36 -12.52
N GLU A 193 -32.52 26.00 -11.73
CA GLU A 193 -33.92 26.11 -12.18
C GLU A 193 -34.42 27.55 -11.97
N PRO A 194 -34.75 28.32 -13.03
CA PRO A 194 -35.28 29.66 -12.89
C PRO A 194 -36.76 29.63 -12.49
N ALA A 195 -37.15 30.47 -11.52
CA ALA A 195 -38.56 30.70 -11.23
C ALA A 195 -39.24 31.36 -12.46
N GLY A 196 -40.25 30.68 -13.02
CA GLY A 196 -41.07 31.26 -14.09
C GLY A 196 -42.07 32.25 -13.52
N ASP A 197 -41.74 33.54 -13.57
CA ASP A 197 -42.66 34.63 -13.23
C ASP A 197 -43.35 35.18 -14.49
N SER A 198 -44.57 35.72 -14.32
CA SER A 198 -45.46 36.09 -15.42
C SER A 198 -45.40 37.59 -15.72
N ALA A 199 -45.08 37.94 -16.97
CA ALA A 199 -45.04 39.33 -17.42
C ALA A 199 -46.45 39.96 -17.59
N PRO A 200 -46.63 41.23 -17.18
CA PRO A 200 -47.64 42.13 -17.74
C PRO A 200 -47.03 43.25 -18.61
N ASP A 201 -47.89 43.92 -19.38
CA ASP A 201 -47.55 44.90 -20.44
C ASP A 201 -46.93 46.23 -19.94
N PRO A 202 -46.21 46.99 -20.80
CA PRO A 202 -45.63 48.29 -20.48
C PRO A 202 -46.56 49.47 -20.84
N ALA A 203 -46.57 50.53 -20.01
CA ALA A 203 -47.26 51.79 -20.33
C ALA A 203 -46.57 53.03 -19.71
N GLU A 204 -46.40 54.05 -20.57
CA GLU A 204 -46.18 55.49 -20.26
C GLU A 204 -44.90 55.95 -19.52
N GLY A 205 -44.54 57.22 -19.73
CA GLY A 205 -43.42 57.96 -19.12
C GLY A 205 -43.86 59.41 -18.84
N PRO A 206 -43.05 60.49 -19.02
CA PRO A 206 -41.60 60.54 -19.30
C PRO A 206 -40.81 61.61 -18.46
N GLY A 207 -39.47 61.65 -18.63
CA GLY A 207 -38.59 62.76 -18.19
C GLY A 207 -37.93 62.58 -16.80
N THR A 208 -36.87 63.33 -16.40
CA THR A 208 -36.04 64.35 -17.07
C THR A 208 -34.64 64.42 -16.42
N GLY A 209 -33.59 64.87 -17.13
CA GLY A 209 -32.47 65.62 -16.50
C GLY A 209 -31.00 65.16 -16.66
N ARG A 210 -30.27 65.87 -17.54
CA ARG A 210 -28.87 66.37 -17.45
C ARG A 210 -27.64 65.46 -17.20
N ASP A 211 -26.79 65.40 -18.24
CA ASP A 211 -25.46 66.04 -18.37
C ASP A 211 -24.40 65.97 -17.25
N SER A 212 -23.25 65.32 -17.54
CA SER A 212 -21.82 65.66 -17.21
C SER A 212 -20.94 64.46 -17.65
N SER A 213 -19.81 64.50 -18.40
CA SER A 213 -18.59 65.35 -18.45
C SER A 213 -17.71 65.26 -17.19
N ALA A 214 -16.40 64.96 -17.21
CA ALA A 214 -15.45 64.73 -18.32
C ALA A 214 -14.25 63.84 -17.89
N ASP A 215 -13.17 63.80 -18.68
CA ASP A 215 -11.91 63.06 -18.49
C ASP A 215 -11.10 63.40 -17.22
N ASP A 216 -10.19 62.50 -16.78
CA ASP A 216 -8.74 62.68 -16.97
C ASP A 216 -7.94 61.36 -16.80
N SER A 217 -6.69 61.41 -17.26
CA SER A 217 -5.53 60.52 -17.14
C SER A 217 -4.78 60.71 -15.78
N ALA A 218 -3.60 60.15 -15.44
CA ALA A 218 -2.54 59.42 -16.15
C ALA A 218 -1.65 58.60 -15.16
N LEU A 219 -0.51 58.08 -15.65
CA LEU A 219 0.62 57.40 -14.95
C LEU A 219 0.29 55.98 -14.39
N LYS A 220 0.98 54.89 -14.76
CA LYS A 220 2.42 54.53 -14.79
C LYS A 220 3.03 54.26 -13.41
N ASP A 221 3.52 53.04 -13.19
CA ASP A 221 4.97 52.79 -13.30
C ASP A 221 5.32 51.30 -13.51
N THR A 222 6.59 51.00 -13.79
CA THR A 222 7.09 49.67 -14.22
C THR A 222 8.19 49.15 -13.30
N VAL A 223 8.15 47.88 -12.91
CA VAL A 223 9.31 47.13 -12.40
C VAL A 223 9.35 45.74 -13.05
N THR A 224 10.54 45.32 -13.48
CA THR A 224 10.79 44.10 -14.26
C THR A 224 11.25 42.93 -13.37
N ALA A 225 10.98 41.69 -13.79
CA ALA A 225 11.55 40.48 -13.17
C ALA A 225 13.07 40.34 -13.42
N PRO A 226 13.73 39.36 -12.80
CA PRO A 226 14.02 38.15 -13.57
C PRO A 226 13.78 36.83 -12.81
N ALA A 227 14.02 35.70 -13.49
CA ALA A 227 13.83 34.35 -12.99
C ALA A 227 15.19 33.61 -12.82
N PRO A 228 15.32 32.25 -12.81
CA PRO A 228 16.00 31.56 -11.73
C PRO A 228 17.41 31.03 -12.06
N GLU A 229 18.15 30.62 -11.02
CA GLU A 229 19.51 30.07 -11.11
C GLU A 229 19.54 28.53 -10.93
N ALA A 230 20.55 27.88 -11.51
CA ALA A 230 20.73 26.42 -11.57
C ALA A 230 22.03 25.96 -10.86
N ALA A 231 22.32 24.65 -10.83
CA ALA A 231 23.27 24.06 -9.88
C ALA A 231 24.53 23.37 -10.47
N ALA A 232 25.58 23.29 -9.63
CA ALA A 232 26.79 22.45 -9.71
C ALA A 232 27.85 22.82 -10.80
N PRO A 233 29.10 22.28 -10.81
CA PRO A 233 29.75 21.31 -9.90
C PRO A 233 31.21 21.68 -9.43
N GLY A 234 31.91 20.75 -8.74
CA GLY A 234 33.39 20.76 -8.46
C GLY A 234 33.80 21.15 -7.01
N ASP A 235 34.96 20.75 -6.44
CA ASP A 235 36.07 19.85 -6.88
C ASP A 235 36.92 19.35 -5.64
N GLU A 236 37.99 18.55 -5.81
CA GLU A 236 38.85 17.98 -4.72
C GLU A 236 39.95 18.96 -4.17
N ALA A 237 40.91 18.68 -3.24
CA ALA A 237 41.47 17.49 -2.53
C ALA A 237 42.04 17.90 -1.12
N THR A 238 42.98 17.30 -0.35
CA THR A 238 44.02 16.21 -0.48
C THR A 238 44.55 15.76 0.92
N GLY A 239 45.26 14.61 1.05
CA GLY A 239 46.25 14.31 2.14
C GLY A 239 45.90 13.14 3.09
N SER A 240 46.61 11.98 3.11
CA SER A 240 47.92 11.66 3.73
C SER A 240 47.88 11.51 5.28
N THR A 241 48.43 10.50 5.97
CA THR A 241 49.49 9.51 5.67
C THR A 241 49.39 8.25 6.59
N ALA A 242 50.08 7.15 6.24
CA ALA A 242 50.38 5.95 7.09
C ALA A 242 51.93 5.88 7.35
N PRO A 243 52.57 4.84 7.98
CA PRO A 243 52.09 3.54 8.48
C PRO A 243 52.70 3.05 9.83
N GLY A 244 52.44 1.79 10.23
CA GLY A 244 53.40 0.98 11.03
C GLY A 244 52.83 0.07 12.15
N GLY A 245 53.46 -1.10 12.36
CA GLY A 245 53.28 -1.95 13.56
C GLY A 245 52.88 -3.41 13.27
N ALA A 246 53.60 -4.39 13.84
CA ALA A 246 53.34 -5.83 13.63
C ALA A 246 53.57 -6.69 14.89
N ALA A 247 52.65 -7.64 15.14
CA ALA A 247 52.84 -8.89 15.91
C ALA A 247 51.65 -9.82 15.57
N ALA A 248 51.76 -11.09 15.18
CA ALA A 248 52.65 -12.19 15.57
C ALA A 248 52.32 -12.81 16.95
N GLY A 249 51.17 -13.48 17.05
CA GLY A 249 50.78 -14.32 18.20
C GLY A 249 50.73 -15.81 17.82
N LYS A 250 51.55 -16.64 18.51
CA LYS A 250 51.72 -18.08 18.25
C LYS A 250 50.93 -18.92 19.27
N PRO A 251 50.12 -19.92 18.86
CA PRO A 251 49.55 -20.88 19.80
C PRO A 251 50.62 -21.87 20.31
N PRO A 252 50.61 -22.27 21.59
CA PRO A 252 51.46 -23.33 22.10
C PRO A 252 51.01 -24.70 21.57
N ALA A 253 51.93 -25.66 21.55
CA ALA A 253 51.67 -27.04 21.11
C ALA A 253 52.33 -28.06 22.05
N GLN A 254 51.83 -29.30 21.96
CA GLN A 254 52.32 -30.53 22.60
C GLN A 254 52.04 -30.71 24.10
N GLY A 255 51.75 -31.97 24.42
CA GLY A 255 51.32 -32.47 25.73
C GLY A 255 50.99 -33.97 25.66
N ASP A 256 51.75 -34.73 24.87
CA ASP A 256 51.57 -36.18 24.70
C ASP A 256 51.81 -36.93 26.00
N THR A 257 50.85 -37.75 26.44
CA THR A 257 51.11 -38.90 27.33
C THR A 257 50.21 -40.08 26.97
N ALA A 258 50.75 -41.05 26.23
CA ALA A 258 50.12 -42.36 26.08
C ALA A 258 50.17 -43.12 27.42
N GLY A 259 49.02 -43.58 27.90
CA GLY A 259 48.77 -43.76 29.35
C GLY A 259 48.43 -45.16 29.87
N LYS A 260 48.78 -46.24 29.15
CA LYS A 260 48.74 -47.66 29.59
C LYS A 260 47.34 -48.28 29.79
N ALA A 261 47.19 -49.54 29.36
CA ALA A 261 45.99 -50.35 29.55
C ALA A 261 46.02 -51.19 30.84
N THR A 262 44.83 -51.52 31.36
CA THR A 262 44.58 -52.70 32.21
C THR A 262 43.26 -53.34 31.82
N ASP A 263 43.33 -54.58 31.33
CA ASP A 263 42.17 -55.47 31.16
C ASP A 263 41.88 -56.18 32.49
N SER A 264 40.61 -56.29 32.86
CA SER A 264 40.13 -57.13 33.97
C SER A 264 38.66 -57.48 33.79
N LYS A 265 38.42 -58.74 33.42
CA LYS A 265 37.11 -59.38 33.53
C LYS A 265 36.81 -59.74 34.99
N GLU A 266 35.58 -59.49 35.44
CA GLU A 266 34.73 -60.42 36.19
C GLU A 266 33.27 -59.94 35.99
N THR A 267 32.31 -60.76 35.55
CA THR A 267 31.61 -61.85 36.29
C THR A 267 30.66 -61.28 37.35
N ALA A 268 29.34 -61.55 37.38
CA ALA A 268 28.42 -62.17 36.41
C ALA A 268 26.95 -61.89 36.84
N ALA A 269 25.99 -62.38 36.03
CA ALA A 269 24.53 -62.46 36.27
C ALA A 269 23.75 -61.13 36.21
#